data_AF-A0A7X4ASL2-F1
#
_entry.id   AF-A0A7X4ASL2-F1
#
_cell.length_a   1.000
_cell.length_b   1.000
_cell.length_c   1.000
_cell.angle_alpha   90.00
_cell.angle_beta   90.00
_cell.angle_gamma   90.00
#
_symmetry.space_group_name_H-M   'P 1'
#
loop_
_entity.id
_entity.type
_entity.pdbx_description
1 polymer ?
#
loop_
_entity_poly.entity_id
_entity_poly.type
_entity_poly.pdbx_seq_one_letter_code
_entity_poly.pdbx_strand_id
1 'polypeptide(L)'
;MFAKDFFRNRLIVLLGLATTVMAVVNVLLVVVRVDLSQSRAVLRHWLINGNSQLYSASPAYLYSFAALAVLVLISSWVISYKIYGSFKPAAYFVFLFAIIVLSANLMVGEVLLRL
;
A
#
# COMPACT_ATOMS: atom_id res chain seq x y z
N MET A 1 -5.98 -14.00 -26.84
CA MET A 1 -6.19 -12.70 -27.52
C MET A 1 -6.39 -11.57 -26.50
N PHE A 2 -7.27 -11.74 -25.50
CA PHE A 2 -7.60 -10.73 -24.48
C PHE A 2 -6.43 -10.12 -23.68
N ALA A 3 -5.41 -10.91 -23.30
CA ALA A 3 -4.27 -10.37 -22.55
C ALA A 3 -3.49 -9.30 -23.31
N LYS A 4 -3.30 -9.49 -24.62
CA LYS A 4 -2.54 -8.55 -25.44
C LYS A 4 -3.29 -7.22 -25.59
N ASP A 5 -4.62 -7.27 -25.63
CA ASP A 5 -5.49 -6.08 -25.72
C ASP A 5 -5.66 -5.37 -24.38
N PHE A 6 -5.54 -6.09 -23.26
CA PHE A 6 -5.51 -5.52 -21.91
C PHE A 6 -4.25 -4.68 -21.70
N PHE A 7 -3.07 -5.24 -22.00
CA PHE A 7 -1.79 -4.53 -21.87
C PHE A 7 -1.52 -3.50 -22.97
N ARG A 8 -2.25 -3.53 -24.10
CA ARG A 8 -2.19 -2.46 -25.10
C ARG A 8 -2.99 -1.23 -24.71
N ASN A 9 -3.94 -1.35 -23.79
CA ASN A 9 -4.77 -0.23 -23.37
C ASN A 9 -3.97 0.68 -22.44
N ARG A 10 -3.59 1.86 -22.97
CA ARG A 10 -2.77 2.84 -22.25
C ARG A 10 -3.37 3.24 -20.91
N LEU A 11 -4.69 3.35 -20.81
CA LEU A 11 -5.37 3.75 -19.58
C LEU A 11 -5.28 2.66 -18.51
N ILE A 12 -5.46 1.39 -18.88
CA ILE A 12 -5.29 0.26 -17.95
C ILE A 12 -3.87 0.17 -17.46
N VAL A 13 -2.91 0.27 -18.37
CA VAL A 13 -1.50 0.20 -18.00
C VAL A 13 -1.17 1.34 -17.05
N LEU A 14 -1.60 2.57 -17.34
CA LEU A 14 -1.34 3.73 -16.49
C LEU A 14 -1.99 3.57 -15.11
N LEU A 15 -3.26 3.16 -15.05
CA LEU A 15 -3.97 2.92 -13.79
C LEU A 15 -3.31 1.78 -12.98
N GLY A 16 -3.03 0.65 -13.61
CA GLY A 16 -2.38 -0.48 -12.95
C GLY A 16 -0.97 -0.15 -12.46
N LEU A 17 -0.21 0.66 -13.22
CA LEU A 17 1.11 1.13 -12.84
C LEU A 17 1.03 2.10 -11.66
N ALA A 18 0.06 3.02 -11.65
CA ALA A 18 -0.21 3.89 -10.50
C ALA A 18 -0.57 3.08 -9.24
N THR A 19 -1.48 2.10 -9.34
CA THR A 19 -1.82 1.20 -8.23
C THR A 19 -0.58 0.44 -7.73
N THR A 20 0.27 -0.03 -8.64
CA THR A 20 1.51 -0.75 -8.30
C THR A 20 2.49 0.14 -7.56
N VAL A 21 2.73 1.36 -8.06
CA VAL A 21 3.61 2.34 -7.40
C VAL A 21 3.08 2.67 -6.00
N MET A 22 1.78 2.92 -5.85
CA MET A 22 1.19 3.21 -4.54
C MET A 22 1.32 2.05 -3.55
N ALA A 23 1.11 0.81 -4.00
CA ALA A 23 1.29 -0.36 -3.16
C ALA A 23 2.75 -0.52 -2.72
N VAL A 24 3.71 -0.32 -3.64
CA VAL A 24 5.14 -0.34 -3.32
C VAL A 24 5.51 0.75 -2.32
N VAL A 25 5.00 1.98 -2.51
CA VAL A 25 5.23 3.08 -1.56
C VAL A 25 4.67 2.74 -0.18
N ASN A 26 3.46 2.17 -0.08
CA ASN A 26 2.90 1.71 1.20
C ASN A 26 3.82 0.70 1.90
N VAL A 27 4.33 -0.30 1.17
CA VAL A 27 5.22 -1.32 1.73
C VAL A 27 6.57 -0.71 2.15
N LEU A 28 7.16 0.15 1.31
CA LEU A 28 8.43 0.81 1.63
C LEU A 28 8.33 1.70 2.86
N LEU A 29 7.23 2.45 3.02
CA LEU A 29 6.99 3.27 4.20
C LEU A 29 6.92 2.42 5.48
N VAL A 30 6.27 1.26 5.42
CA VAL A 30 6.25 0.31 6.53
C VAL A 30 7.65 -0.19 6.84
N VAL A 31 8.41 -0.67 5.84
CA VAL A 31 9.75 -1.24 6.03
C VAL A 31 10.73 -0.21 6.61
N VAL A 32 10.82 0.98 6.00
CA VAL A 32 11.70 2.07 6.46
C VAL A 32 11.37 2.45 7.91
N ARG A 33 10.10 2.45 8.29
CA ARG A 33 9.69 2.82 9.64
C ARG A 33 9.91 1.71 10.67
N VAL A 34 9.78 0.44 10.27
CA VAL A 34 10.19 -0.69 11.12
C VAL A 34 11.69 -0.58 11.42
N ASP A 35 12.53 -0.31 10.43
CA ASP A 35 13.96 -0.10 10.65
C ASP A 35 14.26 1.10 11.57
N LEU A 36 13.55 2.22 11.40
CA LEU A 36 13.72 3.40 12.26
C LEU A 36 13.23 3.17 13.69
N SER A 37 12.10 2.47 13.88
CA SER A 37 11.55 2.17 15.21
C SER A 37 12.39 1.15 15.98
N GLN A 38 13.08 0.25 15.28
CA GLN A 38 14.03 -0.70 15.87
C GLN A 38 15.46 -0.13 16.00
N SER A 39 15.73 1.05 15.43
CA SER A 39 17.05 1.67 15.52
C SER A 39 17.40 2.07 16.95
N ARG A 40 18.51 1.50 17.46
CA ARG A 40 19.04 1.76 18.80
C ARG A 40 19.34 3.25 19.07
N ALA A 41 19.65 4.02 18.03
CA ALA A 41 19.92 5.45 18.14
C ALA A 41 18.64 6.25 18.47
N VAL A 42 17.53 5.90 17.82
CA VAL A 42 16.22 6.52 18.06
C VAL A 42 15.70 6.13 19.44
N LEU A 43 15.77 4.84 19.78
CA LEU A 43 15.43 4.34 21.12
C LEU A 43 16.21 5.05 22.24
N ARG A 44 17.53 5.25 22.08
CA ARG A 44 18.35 6.01 23.05
C ARG A 44 17.92 7.47 23.13
N HIS A 45 17.69 8.14 22.01
CA HIS A 45 17.28 9.55 22.00
C HIS A 45 15.92 9.76 22.69
N TRP A 46 14.98 8.84 22.52
CA TRP A 46 13.67 8.91 23.19
C TRP A 46 13.73 8.57 24.68
N LEU A 47 14.58 7.61 25.08
CA LEU A 47 14.88 7.30 26.48
C LEU A 47 15.52 8.47 27.23
N ILE A 48 16.41 9.21 26.56
CA ILE A 48 17.09 10.39 27.15
C ILE A 48 16.11 11.54 27.37
N ASN A 49 15.08 11.67 26.54
CA ASN A 49 14.09 12.76 26.63
C ASN A 49 12.93 12.49 27.61
N GLY A 50 12.97 11.42 28.41
CA GLY A 50 12.01 11.18 29.49
C GLY A 50 10.59 10.78 29.05
N ASN A 51 10.36 10.58 27.76
CA ASN A 51 9.10 10.11 27.22
C ASN A 51 9.02 8.58 27.35
N SER A 52 8.56 8.10 28.50
CA SER A 52 8.38 6.67 28.81
C SER A 52 7.23 6.00 28.05
N GLN A 53 6.45 6.76 27.28
CA GLN A 53 5.37 6.24 26.45
C GLN A 53 5.91 5.86 25.07
N LEU A 54 6.65 4.75 25.02
CA LEU A 54 6.88 4.00 23.79
C LEU A 54 5.57 3.27 23.41
N TYR A 55 4.56 4.00 22.93
CA TYR A 55 3.49 3.37 22.15
C TYR A 55 4.00 3.10 20.73
N SER A 56 5.06 2.31 20.61
CA SER A 56 5.40 1.76 19.30
C SER A 56 4.28 0.79 18.94
N ALA A 57 3.44 1.12 17.96
CA ALA A 57 2.54 0.16 17.35
C ALA A 57 3.35 -1.13 17.09
N SER A 58 2.88 -2.26 17.64
CA SER A 58 3.61 -3.54 17.50
C SER A 58 3.95 -3.75 16.03
N PRO A 59 5.19 -4.18 15.68
CA PRO A 59 5.60 -4.40 14.29
C PRO A 59 4.58 -5.23 13.49
N ALA A 60 3.86 -6.13 14.17
CA ALA A 60 2.77 -6.91 13.58
C ALA A 60 1.65 -6.06 12.95
N TYR A 61 1.24 -4.96 13.59
CA TYR A 61 0.24 -4.05 13.03
C TYR A 61 0.79 -3.34 11.79
N LEU A 62 2.06 -2.94 11.80
CA LEU A 62 2.69 -2.29 10.65
C LEU A 62 2.79 -3.23 9.44
N TYR A 63 3.16 -4.50 9.67
CA TYR A 63 3.17 -5.51 8.63
C TYR A 63 1.77 -5.82 8.07
N SER A 64 0.71 -5.64 8.86
CA SER A 64 -0.67 -5.82 8.38
C SER A 64 -1.06 -4.79 7.31
N PHE A 65 -0.59 -3.53 7.43
CA PHE A 65 -0.80 -2.50 6.41
C PHE A 65 -0.04 -2.80 5.12
N ALA A 66 1.18 -3.34 5.22
CA ALA A 66 1.96 -3.77 4.07
C ALA A 66 1.31 -4.97 3.37
N ALA A 67 0.86 -5.97 4.13
CA ALA A 67 0.16 -7.14 3.60
C ALA A 67 -1.15 -6.75 2.90
N LEU A 68 -1.91 -5.81 3.49
CA LEU A 68 -3.13 -5.30 2.88
C LEU A 68 -2.84 -4.57 1.56
N ALA A 69 -1.80 -3.74 1.50
CA ALA A 69 -1.40 -3.07 0.27
C ALA A 69 -1.05 -4.07 -0.86
N VAL A 70 -0.33 -5.15 -0.54
CA VAL A 70 0.00 -6.22 -1.49
C VAL A 70 -1.26 -6.97 -1.93
N LEU A 71 -2.18 -7.27 -1.01
CA LEU A 71 -3.42 -7.96 -1.32
C LEU A 71 -4.32 -7.13 -2.24
N VAL A 72 -4.44 -5.82 -1.98
CA VAL A 72 -5.18 -4.88 -2.84
C VAL A 72 -4.54 -4.80 -4.23
N LEU A 73 -3.21 -4.79 -4.32
CA LEU A 73 -2.50 -4.82 -5.59
C LEU A 73 -2.83 -6.08 -6.40
N ILE A 74 -2.63 -7.27 -5.82
CA ILE A 74 -2.84 -8.54 -6.52
C ILE A 74 -4.30 -8.70 -6.94
N SER A 75 -5.23 -8.43 -6.01
CA SER A 75 -6.67 -8.55 -6.26
C SER A 75 -7.13 -7.59 -7.37
N SER A 76 -6.69 -6.33 -7.36
CA SER A 76 -7.06 -5.36 -8.39
C SER A 76 -6.59 -5.79 -9.79
N TRP A 77 -5.36 -6.27 -9.95
CA TRP A 77 -4.88 -6.79 -11.24
C TRP A 77 -5.66 -8.01 -11.72
N VAL A 78 -5.90 -8.99 -10.84
CA VAL A 78 -6.59 -10.24 -11.19
C VAL A 78 -8.05 -9.96 -11.55
N ILE A 79 -8.75 -9.15 -10.75
CA ILE A 79 -10.16 -8.80 -10.97
C ILE A 79 -10.30 -7.97 -12.25
N SER A 80 -9.47 -6.93 -12.41
CA SER A 80 -9.50 -6.09 -13.61
C SER A 80 -9.24 -6.88 -14.89
N TYR A 81 -8.28 -7.82 -14.86
CA TYR A 81 -7.99 -8.68 -16.00
C TYR A 81 -9.19 -9.57 -16.38
N LYS A 82 -9.82 -10.20 -15.37
CA LYS A 82 -11.00 -11.05 -15.59
C LYS A 82 -12.18 -10.26 -16.15
N ILE A 83 -12.43 -9.06 -15.62
CA ILE A 83 -13.61 -8.26 -15.98
C ILE A 83 -13.40 -7.51 -17.30
N TYR A 84 -12.17 -7.20 -17.71
CA TYR A 84 -11.91 -6.42 -18.92
C TYR A 84 -12.49 -7.03 -20.20
N GLY A 85 -12.49 -8.36 -20.31
CA GLY A 85 -13.08 -9.05 -21.46
C GLY A 85 -14.59 -8.85 -21.60
N SER A 86 -15.29 -8.67 -20.47
CA SER A 86 -16.75 -8.53 -20.43
C SER A 86 -17.21 -7.08 -20.34
N PHE A 87 -16.56 -6.26 -19.50
CA PHE A 87 -16.96 -4.88 -19.26
C PHE A 87 -15.75 -3.99 -18.92
N LYS A 88 -15.18 -3.36 -19.96
CA LYS A 88 -14.00 -2.48 -19.83
C LYS A 88 -14.15 -1.37 -18.78
N PRO A 89 -15.30 -0.67 -18.66
CA PRO A 89 -15.46 0.38 -17.66
C PRO A 89 -15.31 -0.12 -16.22
N ALA A 90 -15.80 -1.32 -15.89
CA ALA A 90 -15.61 -1.88 -14.55
C ALA A 90 -14.15 -2.20 -14.26
N ALA A 91 -13.35 -2.62 -15.25
CA ALA A 91 -11.91 -2.82 -15.05
C ALA A 91 -11.20 -1.50 -14.66
N TYR A 92 -11.59 -0.36 -15.25
CA TYR A 92 -11.07 0.94 -14.82
C TYR A 92 -11.52 1.29 -13.40
N PHE A 93 -12.79 1.03 -13.08
CA PHE A 93 -13.36 1.30 -11.76
C PHE A 93 -12.64 0.51 -10.66
N VAL A 94 -12.28 -0.74 -10.91
CA VAL A 94 -11.53 -1.58 -9.95
C VAL A 94 -10.16 -0.95 -9.63
N PHE A 95 -9.42 -0.46 -10.63
CA PHE A 95 -8.14 0.21 -10.36
C PHE A 95 -8.31 1.56 -9.64
N LEU A 96 -9.32 2.35 -10.00
CA LEU A 96 -9.63 3.60 -9.29
C LEU A 96 -9.99 3.34 -7.83
N PHE A 97 -10.82 2.33 -7.57
CA PHE A 97 -11.17 1.92 -6.22
C PHE A 97 -9.95 1.43 -5.44
N ALA A 98 -9.06 0.64 -6.07
CA ALA A 98 -7.81 0.21 -5.46
C ALA A 98 -6.90 1.38 -5.07
N ILE A 99 -6.81 2.42 -5.92
CA ILE A 99 -6.06 3.66 -5.62
C ILE A 99 -6.64 4.35 -4.39
N ILE A 100 -7.97 4.47 -4.29
CA ILE A 100 -8.63 5.08 -3.12
C ILE A 100 -8.31 4.28 -1.85
N VAL A 101 -8.43 2.94 -1.91
CA VAL A 101 -8.13 2.06 -0.77
C VAL A 101 -6.67 2.15 -0.36
N LEU A 102 -5.71 2.14 -1.30
CA LEU A 102 -4.28 2.30 -1.01
C LEU A 102 -3.95 3.69 -0.44
N SER A 103 -4.68 4.72 -0.85
CA SER A 103 -4.54 6.08 -0.28
C SER A 103 -5.02 6.12 1.16
N ALA A 104 -6.18 5.52 1.44
CA ALA A 104 -6.71 5.41 2.79
C ALA A 104 -5.79 4.56 3.69
N ASN A 105 -5.25 3.45 3.16
CA ASN A 105 -4.27 2.62 3.85
C ASN A 105 -3.02 3.41 4.24
N LEU A 106 -2.54 4.28 3.35
CA LEU A 106 -1.39 5.14 3.59
C LEU A 106 -1.69 6.21 4.64
N MET A 107 -2.86 6.87 4.56
CA MET A 107 -3.29 7.88 5.53
C MET A 107 -3.47 7.28 6.94
N VAL A 108 -4.19 6.17 7.05
CA VAL A 108 -4.42 5.48 8.32
C VAL A 108 -3.11 4.92 8.87
N GLY A 109 -2.26 4.35 8.00
CA GLY A 109 -0.92 3.93 8.34
C GLY A 109 -0.10 5.07 8.93
N GLU A 110 -0.04 6.23 8.25
CA GLU A 110 0.68 7.41 8.77
C GLU A 110 0.15 7.91 10.11
N VAL A 111 -1.18 7.98 10.29
CA VAL A 111 -1.79 8.46 11.54
C VAL A 111 -1.46 7.53 12.69
N LEU A 112 -1.62 6.22 12.51
CA LEU A 112 -1.25 5.22 13.52
C LEU A 112 0.25 5.15 13.78
N LEU A 113 1.07 5.54 12.79
CA LEU A 113 2.52 5.58 12.91
C LEU A 113 3.04 6.83 13.63
N ARG A 114 2.26 7.92 13.68
CA ARG A 114 2.60 9.18 14.38
C ARG A 114 2.13 9.22 15.85
N LEU A 115 1.19 8.34 16.23
CA LEU A 115 0.82 8.05 17.61
C LEU A 115 1.88 7.18 18.30
#